data_AF-A0A847Z236-F1
#
_entry.id   AF-A0A847Z236-F1
#
_cell.length_a   1.000
_cell.length_b   1.000
_cell.length_c   1.000
_cell.angle_alpha   90.00
_cell.angle_beta   90.00
_cell.angle_gamma   90.00
#
_symmetry.space_group_name_H-M   'P 1'
#
loop_
_entity.id
_entity.type
_entity.pdbx_description
1 polymer ?
#
loop_
_entity_poly.entity_id
_entity_poly.type
_entity_poly.pdbx_seq_one_letter_code
_entity_poly.pdbx_strand_id
1 'polypeptide(L)' 'MTHAEILENARKFMNGNCKVCKVCNGEACRGTIPGPGGKATGDGFVRSYKKLQE' A
#
# COMPACT_ATOMS: atom_id res chain seq x y z
N MET A 1 -16.32 -0.25 17.54
CA MET A 1 -15.71 -0.38 16.21
C MET A 1 -15.05 -1.73 16.08
N THR A 2 -15.45 -2.51 15.09
CA THR A 2 -14.80 -3.78 14.72
C THR A 2 -13.55 -3.51 13.88
N HIS A 3 -12.66 -4.50 13.79
CA HIS A 3 -11.47 -4.40 12.92
C HIS A 3 -11.84 -4.14 11.45
N ALA A 4 -12.92 -4.75 10.97
CA ALA A 4 -13.40 -4.56 9.60
C ALA A 4 -13.82 -3.09 9.34
N GLU A 5 -14.54 -2.48 10.28
CA GLU A 5 -14.96 -1.07 10.20
C GLU A 5 -13.76 -0.13 10.19
N ILE A 6 -12.70 -0.43 10.97
CA ILE A 6 -11.46 0.37 10.98
C ILE A 6 -10.79 0.34 9.59
N LEU A 7 -10.64 -0.85 9.00
CA LEU A 7 -10.03 -0.99 7.68
C LEU A 7 -10.84 -0.31 6.58
N GLU A 8 -12.17 -0.35 6.68
CA GLU A 8 -13.04 0.33 5.72
C GLU A 8 -12.93 1.85 5.82
N ASN A 9 -12.92 2.40 7.03
CA ASN A 9 -12.72 3.83 7.23
C ASN A 9 -11.35 4.28 6.71
N ALA A 10 -10.29 3.51 6.97
CA ALA A 10 -8.95 3.79 6.45
C ALA A 10 -8.92 3.81 4.90
N ARG A 11 -9.60 2.89 4.22
CA ARG A 11 -9.71 2.90 2.74
C ARG A 11 -10.37 4.18 2.22
N LYS A 12 -11.41 4.67 2.89
CA LYS A 12 -12.12 5.91 2.53
C LYS A 12 -11.19 7.13 2.61
N PHE A 13 -10.44 7.28 3.70
CA PHE A 13 -9.47 8.37 3.86
C PHE A 13 -8.31 8.32 2.86
N MET A 14 -8.00 7.13 2.32
CA MET A 14 -6.95 6.94 1.32
C MET A 14 -7.46 7.01 -0.13
N ASN A 15 -8.63 7.63 -0.34
CA ASN A 15 -9.30 7.78 -1.65
C ASN A 15 -9.49 6.45 -2.40
N GLY A 16 -9.60 5.32 -1.68
CA GLY A 16 -9.74 3.98 -2.27
C GLY A 16 -8.49 3.42 -2.97
N ASN A 17 -7.43 4.22 -3.14
CA ASN A 17 -6.22 3.82 -3.86
C ASN A 17 -5.27 2.96 -3.01
N CYS A 18 -5.37 3.06 -1.68
CA CYS A 18 -4.61 2.23 -0.75
C CYS A 18 -5.40 0.96 -0.40
N LYS A 19 -4.72 -0.20 -0.40
CA LYS A 19 -5.30 -1.49 -0.04
C LYS A 19 -5.33 -1.76 1.48
N VAL A 20 -4.75 -0.86 2.28
CA VAL A 20 -4.67 -0.97 3.75
C VAL A 20 -4.06 -2.32 4.16
N CYS A 21 -2.93 -2.65 3.54
CA CYS A 21 -2.17 -3.86 3.85
C CYS A 21 -1.65 -3.78 5.29
N LYS A 22 -1.60 -4.94 5.97
CA LYS A 22 -0.97 -5.04 7.30
C LYS A 22 0.46 -4.51 7.31
N VAL A 23 1.18 -4.71 6.21
CA VAL A 23 2.53 -4.18 5.98
C VAL A 23 2.59 -3.60 4.57
N CYS A 24 3.10 -2.38 4.42
CA CYS A 24 3.27 -1.74 3.12
C CYS A 24 4.63 -2.12 2.52
N ASN A 25 4.64 -3.02 1.53
CA ASN A 25 5.82 -3.39 0.76
C ASN A 25 5.73 -2.99 -0.73
N GLY A 26 4.65 -2.30 -1.13
CA GLY A 26 4.45 -1.81 -2.49
C GLY A 26 4.06 -2.87 -3.54
N GLU A 27 4.03 -4.17 -3.19
CA GLU A 27 3.69 -5.23 -4.14
C GLU A 27 2.20 -5.20 -4.50
N ALA A 28 1.34 -5.01 -3.49
CA ALA A 28 -0.11 -5.12 -3.69
C ALA A 28 -0.68 -4.02 -4.62
N CYS A 29 -0.10 -2.82 -4.62
CA CYS A 29 -0.51 -1.69 -5.46
C CYS A 29 0.48 -1.37 -6.59
N ARG A 30 1.40 -2.30 -6.88
CA ARG A 30 2.39 -2.19 -7.96
C ARG A 30 1.72 -1.82 -9.28
N GLY A 31 2.19 -0.76 -9.93
CA GLY A 31 1.64 -0.28 -11.20
C GLY A 31 0.31 0.45 -11.13
N THR A 32 -0.25 0.64 -9.94
CA THR A 32 -1.47 1.45 -9.77
C THR A 32 -1.08 2.92 -9.62
N ILE A 33 -1.70 3.80 -10.42
CA ILE A 33 -1.59 5.26 -10.28
C ILE A 33 -3.00 5.80 -9.98
N PRO A 34 -3.21 6.59 -8.91
CA PRO A 34 -2.23 7.21 -8.00
C PRO A 34 -1.87 6.34 -6.78
N GLY A 35 -1.79 5.01 -6.93
CA GLY A 35 -1.47 4.07 -5.85
C GLY A 35 -0.26 4.52 -4.99
N PRO A 36 -0.38 4.50 -3.64
CA PRO A 36 0.66 5.08 -2.77
C PRO A 36 1.94 4.25 -2.70
N GLY A 37 1.83 2.93 -2.88
CA GLY A 37 2.96 2.00 -2.92
C GLY A 37 3.23 1.55 -4.35
N GLY A 38 4.51 1.42 -4.71
CA GLY A 38 4.90 0.80 -5.98
C GLY A 38 4.41 1.50 -7.25
N LYS A 39 4.67 2.81 -7.43
CA LYS A 39 4.31 3.56 -8.64
C LYS A 39 5.01 3.02 -9.91
N ALA A 40 4.34 3.12 -11.06
CA ALA A 40 4.83 2.65 -12.36
C ALA A 40 5.28 1.17 -12.31
N THR A 41 6.54 0.82 -12.55
CA THR A 41 6.95 -0.59 -12.41
C THR A 41 6.92 -1.07 -10.96
N GLY A 42 6.90 -0.17 -9.97
CA GLY A 42 6.91 -0.43 -8.54
C GLY A 42 8.25 -0.86 -7.95
N ASP A 43 9.27 -1.11 -8.79
CA ASP A 43 10.54 -1.66 -8.32
C ASP A 43 11.28 -0.74 -7.35
N GLY A 44 11.18 0.58 -7.53
CA GLY A 44 11.82 1.54 -6.62
C GLY A 44 11.34 1.38 -5.18
N PHE A 45 10.03 1.31 -4.96
CA PHE A 45 9.46 1.12 -3.63
C PHE A 45 9.81 -0.26 -3.06
N VAL A 46 9.58 -1.30 -3.86
CA VAL A 46 9.75 -2.70 -3.45
C VAL A 46 11.21 -2.98 -3.05
N ARG A 47 12.19 -2.51 -3.85
CA ARG A 47 13.61 -2.70 -3.53
C ARG A 47 14.02 -1.94 -2.28
N SER A 48 13.57 -0.70 -2.10
CA SER A 48 13.88 0.08 -0.90
C SER A 48 13.31 -0.59 0.36
N TYR A 49 12.07 -1.09 0.29
CA TYR A 49 11.49 -1.86 1.39
C TYR A 49 12.34 -3.10 1.71
N LYS A 50 12.68 -3.91 0.71
CA LYS A 50 13.53 -5.11 0.88
C LYS A 50 14.89 -4.80 1.50
N LYS A 51 15.54 -3.71 1.07
CA LYS A 51 16.84 -3.28 1.59
C LYS A 51 16.80 -2.91 3.08
N LEU A 52 15.67 -2.39 3.57
CA LEU A 52 15.47 -2.09 4.98
C LEU A 52 15.23 -3.34 5.85
N GLN A 53 15.04 -4.51 5.26
CA GLN A 53 14.84 -5.78 5.99
C GLN A 53 16.13 -6.61 6.11
N GLU A 54 17.23 -6.13 5.52
CA GLU A 54 18.58 -6.69 5.70
C GLU A 54 19.17 -6.24 7.05
#